data_AF-A0AA40CPT5-F1
#
_entry.id   AF-A0AA40CPT5-F1
#
_cell.length_a   1.000
_cell.length_b   1.000
_cell.length_c   1.000
_cell.angle_alpha   90.00
_cell.angle_beta   90.00
_cell.angle_gamma   90.00
#
_symmetry.space_group_name_H-M   'P 1'
#
loop_
_entity.id
_entity.type
_entity.pdbx_description
1 polymer ?
#
loop_
_entity_poly.entity_id
_entity_poly.type
_entity_poly.pdbx_seq_one_letter_code
_entity_poly.pdbx_strand_id
1 'polypeptide(L)'
;MAAASGRVARGLVARYLHAPRALTFHQAQARARHVATAAAVRNSHVQASQVPVPVPAPVPISGLSGPPLPPPITEQPPLPGLGSAVALPSRKHRLRDAKPFSAFLTDSFSRQHDYLRISVTERCNLRCLYCMPEEGIPLSPNRELLTTPEIVLLSSLFVAQGVTKIRLTGGEPTVRRDIVPLMQQIGALRAHGLRELCLTTNGLSLHRKLDAMVEAGLTGVNMSLDTLDPWQFQLMTRRNGFSAVRKSIDRILEMNRAGAGIKLKINCVVMRGLNDREILPFVEMTRDEDIEVRFIEYMPFDGNKWSEGKMFSYQEMLDVIRAKYAGLEREAGHRNDTSKTFHVPGFAGRIGFITSMTHNFCGTCNRLRITSDGNLKVCLFGNAEVSLRDILRKVNSGEPIDEEALEVMKQVALGKANLITPAGEPAPLLAANSNELLEVIGMAVKNKKEKHAGIGELEHMKNRPMILIGVSTNWCFLVISTHYIPK
;
A
#
# COMPACT_ATOMS: atom_id res chain seq x y z
N MET A 1 12.91 -37.90 69.58
CA MET A 1 14.26 -37.53 70.07
C MET A 1 14.75 -36.39 69.19
N ALA A 2 14.47 -35.14 69.58
CA ALA A 2 15.37 -34.24 70.34
C ALA A 2 16.44 -33.63 69.42
N ALA A 3 16.82 -32.35 69.44
CA ALA A 3 16.35 -31.13 70.09
C ALA A 3 17.18 -29.99 69.44
N ALA A 4 16.56 -28.86 69.09
CA ALA A 4 16.79 -27.54 69.69
C ALA A 4 18.24 -26.98 69.73
N SER A 5 18.45 -25.87 69.01
CA SER A 5 19.20 -24.67 69.44
C SER A 5 18.96 -23.58 68.38
N GLY A 6 18.67 -22.31 68.65
CA GLY A 6 18.61 -21.55 69.88
C GLY A 6 19.38 -20.24 69.74
N ARG A 7 18.64 -19.11 69.70
CA ARG A 7 19.04 -17.75 70.18
C ARG A 7 19.95 -16.89 69.27
N VAL A 8 19.91 -15.55 69.25
CA VAL A 8 19.13 -14.46 69.90
C VAL A 8 19.56 -13.13 69.24
N ALA A 9 18.62 -12.15 69.16
CA ALA A 9 18.70 -10.67 69.21
C ALA A 9 19.89 -9.89 68.58
N ARG A 10 19.70 -8.71 67.98
CA ARG A 10 19.05 -7.47 68.48
C ARG A 10 18.58 -6.64 67.28
N GLY A 11 17.35 -6.12 67.22
CA GLY A 11 16.91 -4.86 67.87
C GLY A 11 17.04 -3.70 66.85
N LEU A 12 16.11 -2.77 66.63
CA LEU A 12 14.96 -2.32 67.41
C LEU A 12 14.11 -1.39 66.49
N VAL A 13 12.77 -1.49 66.57
CA VAL A 13 11.78 -0.36 66.73
C VAL A 13 11.63 0.66 65.58
N ALA A 14 10.43 1.12 65.17
CA ALA A 14 9.03 0.79 65.48
C ALA A 14 8.07 1.57 64.55
N ARG A 15 6.89 0.97 64.30
CA ARG A 15 5.49 1.48 64.36
C ARG A 15 5.20 2.92 63.84
N TYR A 16 4.13 3.20 63.09
CA TYR A 16 2.73 2.90 63.41
C TYR A 16 1.82 2.93 62.17
N LEU A 17 0.88 1.98 62.16
CA LEU A 17 -0.35 1.93 61.36
C LEU A 17 -1.39 2.92 61.90
N HIS A 18 -2.21 3.50 61.03
CA HIS A 18 -3.66 3.59 61.21
C HIS A 18 -4.38 3.91 59.89
N ALA A 19 -5.34 3.06 59.54
CA ALA A 19 -6.48 3.34 58.65
C ALA A 19 -7.76 3.38 59.52
N PRO A 20 -8.98 3.53 58.96
CA PRO A 20 -9.52 4.61 58.12
C PRO A 20 -10.79 5.24 58.76
N ARG A 21 -11.31 6.37 58.26
CA ARG A 21 -12.70 6.80 58.54
C ARG A 21 -13.35 7.48 57.33
N ALA A 22 -14.54 7.01 57.01
CA ALA A 22 -15.52 7.60 56.11
C ALA A 22 -16.18 8.85 56.71
N LEU A 23 -16.69 9.76 55.88
CA LEU A 23 -17.87 10.60 56.12
C LEU A 23 -18.31 11.31 54.83
N THR A 24 -19.56 11.75 54.85
CA THR A 24 -20.58 11.87 53.80
C THR A 24 -20.75 13.26 53.17
N PHE A 25 -21.42 13.28 52.00
CA PHE A 25 -22.37 14.29 51.47
C PHE A 25 -22.47 15.66 52.17
N HIS A 26 -22.18 16.76 51.45
CA HIS A 26 -23.12 17.87 51.16
C HIS A 26 -22.46 19.03 50.38
N GLN A 27 -23.31 19.77 49.63
CA GLN A 27 -23.20 21.15 49.13
C GLN A 27 -22.81 21.39 47.66
N ALA A 28 -23.87 21.33 46.84
CA ALA A 28 -24.12 22.22 45.72
C ALA A 28 -24.52 23.64 46.20
N GLN A 29 -24.41 24.60 45.28
CA GLN A 29 -24.93 26.00 45.28
C GLN A 29 -24.03 27.14 45.80
N ALA A 30 -23.46 27.89 44.84
CA ALA A 30 -23.32 29.36 44.78
C ALA A 30 -22.46 29.65 43.52
N ARG A 31 -22.77 30.50 42.53
CA ARG A 31 -23.60 31.72 42.47
C ARG A 31 -24.18 31.87 41.06
N ALA A 32 -25.49 32.08 40.99
CA ALA A 32 -26.15 32.82 39.92
C ALA A 32 -26.31 34.27 40.38
N ARG A 33 -26.01 35.25 39.50
CA ARG A 33 -26.63 36.59 39.43
C ARG A 33 -25.97 37.39 38.29
N HIS A 34 -26.59 37.35 37.12
CA HIS A 34 -26.95 38.54 36.33
C HIS A 34 -28.05 38.16 35.32
N VAL A 35 -29.30 38.33 35.77
CA VAL A 35 -30.46 38.97 35.10
C VAL A 35 -30.34 39.05 33.57
N ALA A 36 -31.02 38.19 32.81
CA ALA A 36 -32.43 38.25 32.42
C ALA A 36 -32.81 39.54 31.65
N THR A 37 -32.97 39.42 30.34
CA THR A 37 -34.02 40.14 29.62
C THR A 37 -34.61 39.19 28.60
N ALA A 38 -35.92 39.05 28.72
CA ALA A 38 -36.72 37.98 28.17
C ALA A 38 -37.02 38.20 26.69
N ALA A 39 -37.04 37.09 25.97
CA ALA A 39 -37.88 36.92 24.80
C ALA A 39 -39.36 36.99 25.22
N ALA A 40 -40.11 37.89 24.59
CA ALA A 40 -41.47 37.66 24.10
C ALA A 40 -41.96 38.96 23.46
N VAL A 41 -42.37 38.90 22.18
CA VAL A 41 -43.73 39.24 21.73
C VAL A 41 -43.82 38.91 20.25
N ARG A 42 -44.83 38.10 19.96
CA ARG A 42 -45.30 37.64 18.65
C ARG A 42 -45.95 38.78 17.86
N ASN A 43 -46.21 38.47 16.59
CA ASN A 43 -47.12 39.10 15.64
C ASN A 43 -46.55 40.28 14.85
N SER A 44 -46.10 39.94 13.65
CA SER A 44 -46.36 40.80 12.49
C SER A 44 -46.59 39.89 11.29
N HIS A 45 -47.82 39.93 10.78
CA HIS A 45 -48.16 39.54 9.43
C HIS A 45 -47.12 40.09 8.45
N VAL A 46 -46.46 39.21 7.70
CA VAL A 46 -45.89 39.57 6.41
C VAL A 46 -46.40 38.57 5.40
N GLN A 47 -47.16 39.13 4.47
CA GLN A 47 -47.81 38.47 3.35
C GLN A 47 -46.83 37.61 2.56
N ALA A 48 -47.28 36.42 2.19
CA ALA A 48 -46.72 35.66 1.10
C ALA A 48 -46.87 36.47 -0.21
N SER A 49 -45.83 37.22 -0.57
CA SER A 49 -45.67 37.69 -1.95
C SER A 49 -45.23 36.51 -2.79
N GLN A 50 -46.21 35.93 -3.48
CA GLN A 50 -46.01 35.07 -4.63
C GLN A 50 -45.18 35.83 -5.67
N VAL A 51 -43.91 35.45 -5.83
CA VAL A 51 -43.12 35.82 -7.00
C VAL A 51 -43.41 34.76 -8.06
N PRO A 52 -44.04 35.09 -9.20
CA PRO A 52 -44.26 34.12 -10.26
C PRO A 52 -42.93 33.83 -10.95
N VAL A 53 -42.52 32.56 -10.96
CA VAL A 53 -41.47 32.07 -11.87
C VAL A 53 -42.04 32.13 -13.29
N PRO A 54 -41.42 32.86 -14.24
CA PRO A 54 -41.93 32.91 -15.60
C PRO A 54 -41.63 31.58 -16.32
N VAL A 55 -42.68 30.82 -16.60
CA VAL A 55 -42.67 29.71 -17.55
C VAL A 55 -42.62 30.32 -18.96
N PRO A 56 -41.63 29.98 -19.81
CA PRO A 56 -41.63 30.47 -21.18
C PRO A 56 -42.74 29.81 -21.98
N ALA A 57 -43.65 30.62 -22.52
CA ALA A 57 -44.69 30.20 -23.45
C ALA A 57 -44.08 29.81 -24.82
N PRO A 58 -44.70 28.86 -25.54
CA PRO A 58 -44.18 28.32 -26.79
C PRO A 58 -44.30 29.35 -27.94
N VAL A 59 -43.22 29.50 -28.70
CA VAL A 59 -43.15 30.34 -29.91
C VAL A 59 -43.89 29.63 -31.06
N PRO A 60 -44.74 30.33 -31.83
CA PRO A 60 -45.47 29.73 -32.95
C PRO A 60 -44.54 29.43 -34.14
N ILE A 61 -44.53 28.17 -34.58
CA ILE A 61 -43.92 27.74 -35.83
C ILE A 61 -44.91 28.02 -36.96
N SER A 62 -44.54 28.90 -37.89
CA SER A 62 -45.26 29.03 -39.15
C SER A 62 -44.26 29.19 -40.30
N GLY A 63 -44.40 28.28 -41.27
CA GLY A 63 -43.81 28.36 -42.61
C GLY A 63 -42.32 28.06 -42.67
N LEU A 64 -41.95 26.90 -43.24
CA LEU A 64 -41.15 26.83 -44.46
C LEU A 64 -40.97 25.35 -44.86
N SER A 65 -41.44 25.08 -46.07
CA SER A 65 -41.34 23.87 -46.88
C SER A 65 -39.94 23.24 -46.87
N GLY A 66 -39.90 21.91 -46.76
CA GLY A 66 -38.66 21.12 -46.75
C GLY A 66 -37.81 21.29 -48.02
N PRO A 67 -36.47 21.22 -47.89
CA PRO A 67 -35.57 21.37 -49.02
C PRO A 67 -35.58 20.13 -49.93
N PRO A 68 -35.38 20.29 -51.26
CA PRO A 68 -35.36 19.20 -52.22
C PRO A 68 -34.08 18.35 -52.11
N LEU A 69 -34.19 17.10 -52.57
CA LEU A 69 -33.09 16.12 -52.64
C LEU A 69 -31.87 16.65 -53.41
N PRO A 70 -30.64 16.30 -52.99
CA PRO A 70 -29.42 16.76 -53.65
C PRO A 70 -29.20 16.06 -55.01
N PRO A 71 -28.57 16.73 -55.98
CA PRO A 71 -28.21 16.16 -57.28
C PRO A 71 -27.01 15.19 -57.18
N PRO A 72 -26.75 14.37 -58.22
CA PRO A 72 -25.71 13.34 -58.20
C PRO A 72 -24.30 13.93 -58.15
N ILE A 73 -23.43 13.24 -57.41
CA ILE A 73 -22.02 13.55 -57.17
C ILE A 73 -21.27 13.70 -58.50
N THR A 74 -20.64 14.86 -58.71
CA THR A 74 -19.62 15.07 -59.75
C THR A 74 -18.29 15.34 -59.06
N GLU A 75 -17.25 14.64 -59.51
CA GLU A 75 -15.91 14.54 -58.88
C GLU A 75 -15.26 15.90 -58.62
N GLN A 76 -14.80 16.12 -57.38
CA GLN A 76 -13.85 17.19 -57.05
C GLN A 76 -12.42 16.64 -57.07
N PRO A 77 -11.42 17.40 -57.58
CA PRO A 77 -10.03 16.99 -57.62
C PRO A 77 -9.40 16.95 -56.20
N PRO A 78 -8.41 16.08 -55.95
CA PRO A 78 -7.92 15.80 -54.60
C PRO A 78 -7.12 16.96 -54.00
N LEU A 79 -7.42 17.29 -52.74
CA LEU A 79 -6.63 18.18 -51.89
C LEU A 79 -5.29 17.52 -51.49
N PRO A 80 -4.19 18.28 -51.31
CA PRO A 80 -2.89 17.72 -50.99
C PRO A 80 -2.77 17.29 -49.51
N GLY A 81 -2.48 16.01 -49.30
CA GLY A 81 -1.59 15.46 -48.26
C GLY A 81 -1.85 15.83 -46.80
N LEU A 82 -2.85 15.19 -46.16
CA LEU A 82 -2.76 14.90 -44.73
C LEU A 82 -2.00 13.57 -44.52
N GLY A 83 -0.98 13.61 -43.68
CA GLY A 83 -0.15 12.47 -43.31
C GLY A 83 -0.97 11.26 -42.83
N SER A 84 -0.57 10.09 -43.32
CA SER A 84 -1.08 8.76 -42.99
C SER A 84 -1.48 8.62 -41.52
N ALA A 85 -2.77 8.42 -41.25
CA ALA A 85 -3.23 7.84 -40.01
C ALA A 85 -2.58 6.46 -39.84
N VAL A 86 -1.63 6.34 -38.92
CA VAL A 86 -0.96 5.07 -38.61
C VAL A 86 -2.01 4.10 -38.09
N ALA A 87 -2.40 3.16 -38.94
CA ALA A 87 -3.34 2.10 -38.58
C ALA A 87 -2.78 1.31 -37.39
N LEU A 88 -3.53 1.26 -36.29
CA LEU A 88 -3.15 0.44 -35.14
C LEU A 88 -3.01 -1.02 -35.59
N PRO A 89 -1.86 -1.68 -35.36
CA PRO A 89 -1.60 -3.02 -35.88
C PRO A 89 -2.66 -4.00 -35.38
N SER A 90 -3.07 -4.91 -36.27
CA SER A 90 -4.10 -5.91 -35.98
C SER A 90 -3.73 -6.70 -34.71
N ARG A 91 -4.75 -7.18 -33.97
CA ARG A 91 -4.53 -8.00 -32.76
C ARG A 91 -3.61 -9.19 -33.01
N LYS A 92 -3.64 -9.78 -34.22
CA LYS A 92 -2.74 -10.87 -34.63
C LYS A 92 -1.29 -10.42 -34.76
N HIS A 93 -1.04 -9.23 -35.32
CA HIS A 93 0.30 -8.65 -35.41
C HIS A 93 0.86 -8.33 -34.02
N ARG A 94 0.05 -7.75 -33.12
CA ARG A 94 0.43 -7.49 -31.73
C ARG A 94 0.77 -8.74 -30.93
N LEU A 95 0.10 -9.86 -31.22
CA LEU A 95 0.40 -11.16 -30.58
C LEU A 95 1.66 -11.80 -31.14
N ARG A 96 1.96 -11.59 -32.44
CA ARG A 96 3.16 -12.13 -33.09
C ARG A 96 4.43 -11.41 -32.65
N ASP A 97 4.35 -10.11 -32.41
CA ASP A 97 5.49 -9.28 -32.01
C ASP A 97 5.63 -9.14 -30.49
N ALA A 98 4.71 -9.72 -29.72
CA ALA A 98 4.80 -9.73 -28.27
C ALA A 98 6.03 -10.55 -27.84
N LYS A 99 7.02 -9.88 -27.25
CA LYS A 99 8.16 -10.57 -26.64
C LYS A 99 7.65 -11.60 -25.63
N PRO A 100 8.13 -12.85 -25.66
CA PRO A 100 7.75 -13.85 -24.66
C PRO A 100 8.15 -13.37 -23.27
N PHE A 101 7.32 -13.68 -22.27
CA PHE A 101 7.59 -13.34 -20.88
C PHE A 101 8.91 -14.02 -20.43
N SER A 102 9.73 -13.30 -19.65
CA SER A 102 11.08 -13.77 -19.31
C SER A 102 11.08 -15.08 -18.53
N ALA A 103 11.96 -16.01 -18.95
CA ALA A 103 12.22 -17.24 -18.20
C ALA A 103 12.82 -16.97 -16.81
N PHE A 104 13.50 -15.83 -16.61
CA PHE A 104 14.05 -15.44 -15.30
C PHE A 104 12.95 -15.07 -14.29
N LEU A 105 11.77 -14.66 -14.75
CA LEU A 105 10.63 -14.30 -13.90
C LEU A 105 9.53 -15.38 -13.89
N THR A 106 9.81 -16.55 -14.45
CA THR A 106 8.90 -17.69 -14.46
C THR A 106 9.43 -18.78 -13.52
N ASP A 107 8.60 -19.25 -12.60
CA ASP A 107 9.03 -20.29 -11.66
C ASP A 107 8.78 -21.72 -12.18
N SER A 108 9.18 -22.69 -11.37
CA SER A 108 9.05 -24.13 -11.65
C SER A 108 7.60 -24.62 -11.76
N PHE A 109 6.62 -23.77 -11.41
CA PHE A 109 5.19 -24.04 -11.52
C PHE A 109 4.54 -23.26 -12.67
N SER A 110 5.35 -22.71 -13.58
CA SER A 110 4.90 -21.89 -14.72
C SER A 110 4.14 -20.62 -14.34
N ARG A 111 4.34 -20.10 -13.12
CA ARG A 111 3.77 -18.81 -12.69
C ARG A 111 4.66 -17.69 -13.20
N GLN A 112 4.07 -16.78 -13.97
CA GLN A 112 4.72 -15.56 -14.45
C GLN A 112 4.64 -14.46 -13.39
N HIS A 113 5.78 -13.87 -13.03
CA HIS A 113 5.88 -12.87 -11.97
C HIS A 113 5.94 -11.44 -12.53
N ASP A 114 4.79 -10.89 -12.86
CA ASP A 114 4.65 -9.56 -13.48
C ASP A 114 4.37 -8.42 -12.47
N TYR A 115 4.40 -8.72 -11.16
CA TYR A 115 4.07 -7.78 -10.09
C TYR A 115 5.21 -7.66 -9.07
N LEU A 116 5.92 -6.53 -9.11
CA LEU A 116 6.99 -6.17 -8.19
C LEU A 116 6.49 -5.25 -7.06
N ARG A 117 6.86 -5.56 -5.81
CA ARG A 117 6.68 -4.67 -4.65
C ARG A 117 8.04 -4.18 -4.16
N ILE A 118 8.21 -2.87 -3.99
CA ILE A 118 9.48 -2.30 -3.54
C ILE A 118 9.24 -1.55 -2.23
N SER A 119 9.93 -1.98 -1.17
CA SER A 119 9.99 -1.26 0.10
C SER A 119 10.99 -0.11 -0.05
N VAL A 120 10.54 1.14 -0.05
CA VAL A 120 11.40 2.29 -0.33
C VAL A 120 11.97 2.94 0.93
N THR A 121 11.51 2.56 2.12
CA THR A 121 11.95 3.15 3.38
C THR A 121 11.57 2.26 4.54
N GLU A 122 12.37 2.29 5.60
CA GLU A 122 12.06 1.66 6.90
C GLU A 122 11.27 2.58 7.83
N ARG A 123 11.30 3.89 7.55
CA ARG A 123 10.65 4.90 8.39
C ARG A 123 9.14 4.84 8.25
N CYS A 124 8.43 4.94 9.37
CA CYS A 124 6.98 5.09 9.44
C CYS A 124 6.61 6.23 10.39
N ASN A 125 5.58 6.99 10.05
CA ASN A 125 5.01 8.04 10.90
C ASN A 125 3.90 7.54 11.84
N LEU A 126 3.53 6.26 11.78
CA LEU A 126 2.61 5.58 12.73
C LEU A 126 3.33 4.52 13.56
N ARG A 127 2.69 4.04 14.63
CA ARG A 127 3.16 2.96 15.51
C ARG A 127 2.05 1.94 15.78
N CYS A 128 1.53 1.37 14.68
CA CYS A 128 0.36 0.51 14.71
C CYS A 128 0.58 -0.73 15.58
N LEU A 129 -0.41 -1.07 16.43
CA LEU A 129 -0.33 -2.13 17.45
C LEU A 129 0.11 -3.50 16.90
N TYR A 130 -0.24 -3.82 15.66
CA TYR A 130 0.06 -5.10 15.01
C TYR A 130 1.29 -5.07 14.08
N CYS A 131 1.94 -3.91 13.92
CA CYS A 131 2.97 -3.71 12.91
C CYS A 131 4.31 -3.22 13.49
N MET A 132 4.29 -2.23 14.38
CA MET A 132 5.52 -1.59 14.87
C MET A 132 5.43 -1.38 16.40
N PRO A 133 6.51 -1.66 17.16
CA PRO A 133 6.57 -1.38 18.60
C PRO A 133 6.33 0.10 18.88
N GLU A 134 6.02 0.46 20.12
CA GLU A 134 5.70 1.85 20.49
C GLU A 134 6.90 2.79 20.30
N GLU A 135 8.04 2.31 20.79
CA GLU A 135 9.37 2.86 20.68
C GLU A 135 9.87 2.95 19.23
N GLY A 136 9.18 2.29 18.29
CA GLY A 136 9.64 2.13 16.92
C GLY A 136 10.66 1.01 16.79
N ILE A 137 11.55 1.16 15.83
CA ILE A 137 12.58 0.16 15.51
C ILE A 137 13.92 0.86 15.26
N PRO A 138 15.04 0.19 15.49
CA PRO A 138 16.33 0.62 14.98
C PRO A 138 16.27 0.75 13.45
N LEU A 139 16.75 1.86 12.92
CA LEU A 139 16.80 2.08 11.47
C LEU A 139 18.18 1.71 10.96
N SER A 140 18.24 1.02 9.81
CA SER A 140 19.51 0.78 9.14
C SER A 140 20.19 2.09 8.73
N PRO A 141 21.54 2.15 8.74
CA PRO A 141 22.29 3.24 8.15
C PRO A 141 21.89 3.50 6.69
N ASN A 142 21.91 4.76 6.24
CA ASN A 142 21.52 5.10 4.86
C ASN A 142 22.35 4.34 3.81
N ARG A 143 23.62 4.03 4.10
CA ARG A 143 24.48 3.22 3.22
C ARG A 143 23.88 1.84 2.96
N GLU A 144 23.18 1.24 3.90
CA GLU A 144 22.57 -0.08 3.72
C GLU A 144 21.25 -0.03 2.95
N LEU A 145 20.65 1.14 2.78
CA LEU A 145 19.38 1.28 2.08
C LEU A 145 19.62 1.48 0.58
N LEU A 146 18.63 1.06 -0.23
CA LEU A 146 18.62 1.34 -1.66
C LEU A 146 18.43 2.83 -1.93
N THR A 147 19.33 3.40 -2.73
CA THR A 147 19.20 4.77 -3.26
C THR A 147 18.10 4.86 -4.32
N THR A 148 17.71 6.07 -4.69
CA THR A 148 16.75 6.28 -5.80
C THR A 148 17.27 5.71 -7.13
N PRO A 149 18.50 6.01 -7.55
CA PRO A 149 19.12 5.37 -8.70
C PRO A 149 19.09 3.84 -8.69
N GLU A 150 19.40 3.22 -7.55
CA GLU A 150 19.39 1.76 -7.42
C GLU A 150 17.98 1.19 -7.59
N ILE A 151 16.97 1.83 -7.02
CA ILE A 151 15.56 1.43 -7.20
C ILE A 151 15.14 1.57 -8.67
N VAL A 152 15.57 2.62 -9.36
CA VAL A 152 15.25 2.87 -10.77
C VAL A 152 15.91 1.83 -11.68
N LEU A 153 17.19 1.53 -11.45
CA LEU A 153 17.90 0.47 -12.19
C LEU A 153 17.25 -0.90 -12.00
N LEU A 154 16.90 -1.26 -10.77
CA LEU A 154 16.18 -2.51 -10.50
C LEU A 154 14.79 -2.50 -11.15
N SER A 155 14.04 -1.41 -11.04
CA SER A 155 12.70 -1.28 -11.66
C SER A 155 12.78 -1.44 -13.17
N SER A 156 13.75 -0.80 -13.82
CA SER A 156 14.00 -0.90 -15.26
C SER A 156 14.34 -2.34 -15.66
N LEU A 157 15.22 -3.01 -14.91
CA LEU A 157 15.55 -4.42 -15.11
C LEU A 157 14.30 -5.31 -15.08
N PHE A 158 13.50 -5.20 -14.03
CA PHE A 158 12.28 -6.01 -13.88
C PHE A 158 11.23 -5.72 -14.97
N VAL A 159 11.03 -4.45 -15.34
CA VAL A 159 10.11 -4.06 -16.42
C VAL A 159 10.58 -4.64 -17.76
N ALA A 160 11.88 -4.57 -18.06
CA ALA A 160 12.46 -5.17 -19.25
C ALA A 160 12.26 -6.70 -19.34
N GLN A 161 12.06 -7.37 -18.20
CA GLN A 161 11.77 -8.81 -18.12
C GLN A 161 10.27 -9.15 -18.12
N GLY A 162 9.38 -8.16 -18.16
CA GLY A 162 7.93 -8.36 -18.27
C GLY A 162 7.13 -7.96 -17.03
N VAL A 163 7.72 -7.32 -16.02
CA VAL A 163 6.94 -6.71 -14.93
C VAL A 163 6.10 -5.56 -15.47
N THR A 164 4.78 -5.68 -15.30
CA THR A 164 3.82 -4.67 -15.74
C THR A 164 3.26 -3.85 -14.58
N LYS A 165 3.49 -4.29 -13.33
CA LYS A 165 2.99 -3.64 -12.13
C LYS A 165 4.08 -3.46 -11.08
N ILE A 166 4.32 -2.21 -10.71
CA ILE A 166 5.20 -1.85 -9.58
C ILE A 166 4.35 -1.24 -8.47
N ARG A 167 4.57 -1.69 -7.24
CA ARG A 167 3.96 -1.10 -6.05
C ARG A 167 5.01 -0.64 -5.06
N LEU A 168 4.97 0.64 -4.74
CA LEU A 168 5.80 1.23 -3.70
C LEU A 168 5.14 1.04 -2.33
N THR A 169 5.94 0.62 -1.35
CA THR A 169 5.57 0.38 0.05
C THR A 169 6.76 0.80 0.93
N GLY A 170 6.71 0.58 2.23
CA GLY A 170 7.86 0.76 3.12
C GLY A 170 7.53 0.27 4.53
N GLY A 171 8.02 1.03 5.51
CA GLY A 171 7.16 1.58 6.55
C GLY A 171 6.09 2.44 5.89
N GLU A 172 6.30 3.75 5.82
CA GLU A 172 5.41 4.68 5.13
C GLU A 172 6.12 5.36 3.94
N PRO A 173 5.80 5.01 2.69
CA PRO A 173 6.50 5.57 1.53
C PRO A 173 6.37 7.09 1.42
N THR A 174 5.26 7.69 1.86
CA THR A 174 5.08 9.16 1.79
C THR A 174 6.00 9.95 2.74
N VAL A 175 6.68 9.27 3.67
CA VAL A 175 7.71 9.88 4.54
C VAL A 175 9.08 9.98 3.83
N ARG A 176 9.31 9.21 2.76
CA ARG A 176 10.55 9.33 1.96
C ARG A 176 10.58 10.70 1.27
N ARG A 177 11.68 11.43 1.45
CA ARG A 177 11.83 12.84 1.01
C ARG A 177 11.66 12.99 -0.50
N ASP A 178 12.28 12.11 -1.26
CA ASP A 178 12.34 12.09 -2.72
C ASP A 178 11.34 11.10 -3.35
N ILE A 179 10.25 10.76 -2.65
CA ILE A 179 9.25 9.79 -3.17
C ILE A 179 8.64 10.22 -4.51
N VAL A 180 8.38 11.52 -4.70
CA VAL A 180 7.82 12.04 -5.95
C VAL A 180 8.85 11.97 -7.10
N PRO A 181 10.08 12.49 -6.95
CA PRO A 181 11.15 12.25 -7.93
C PRO A 181 11.35 10.78 -8.29
N LEU A 182 11.39 9.89 -7.29
CA LEU A 182 11.49 8.45 -7.52
C LEU A 182 10.32 7.91 -8.37
N MET A 183 9.09 8.33 -8.05
CA MET A 183 7.91 7.93 -8.82
C MET A 183 7.94 8.46 -10.26
N GLN A 184 8.46 9.67 -10.50
CA GLN A 184 8.61 10.21 -11.85
C GLN A 184 9.58 9.37 -12.68
N GLN A 185 10.73 8.99 -12.11
CA GLN A 185 11.71 8.13 -12.79
C GLN A 185 11.14 6.72 -13.08
N ILE A 186 10.41 6.12 -12.14
CA ILE A 186 9.74 4.83 -12.37
C ILE A 186 8.59 4.98 -13.38
N GLY A 187 7.84 6.07 -13.31
CA GLY A 187 6.73 6.37 -14.22
C GLY A 187 7.16 6.47 -15.68
N ALA A 188 8.38 6.95 -15.94
CA ALA A 188 8.99 6.97 -17.28
C ALA A 188 9.13 5.57 -17.90
N LEU A 189 9.22 4.50 -17.08
CA LEU A 189 9.30 3.11 -17.55
C LEU A 189 8.00 2.63 -18.22
N ARG A 190 6.93 3.44 -18.25
CA ARG A 190 5.73 3.17 -19.05
C ARG A 190 6.05 2.98 -20.54
N ALA A 191 7.03 3.73 -21.05
CA ALA A 191 7.53 3.57 -22.42
C ALA A 191 8.12 2.16 -22.67
N HIS A 192 8.49 1.44 -21.61
CA HIS A 192 9.10 0.10 -21.69
C HIS A 192 8.16 -1.02 -21.21
N GLY A 193 6.86 -0.73 -21.02
CA GLY A 193 5.84 -1.74 -20.72
C GLY A 193 5.28 -1.73 -19.29
N LEU A 194 5.72 -0.81 -18.42
CA LEU A 194 5.07 -0.60 -17.13
C LEU A 194 3.63 -0.10 -17.34
N ARG A 195 2.64 -0.78 -16.75
CA ARG A 195 1.21 -0.43 -16.89
C ARG A 195 0.64 0.18 -15.61
N GLU A 196 1.03 -0.36 -14.46
CA GLU A 196 0.52 0.08 -13.16
C GLU A 196 1.65 0.50 -12.23
N LEU A 197 1.61 1.75 -11.77
CA LEU A 197 2.42 2.24 -10.66
C LEU A 197 1.48 2.50 -9.49
N CYS A 198 1.62 1.70 -8.43
CA CYS A 198 0.74 1.75 -7.28
C CYS A 198 1.48 2.17 -6.00
N LEU A 199 0.73 2.71 -5.04
CA LEU A 199 1.24 3.06 -3.71
C LEU A 199 0.49 2.29 -2.61
N THR A 200 1.18 1.88 -1.56
CA THR A 200 0.56 1.40 -0.30
C THR A 200 0.95 2.33 0.82
N THR A 201 -0.02 2.96 1.47
CA THR A 201 0.22 4.05 2.43
C THR A 201 -0.85 4.05 3.51
N ASN A 202 -0.53 4.58 4.69
CA ASN A 202 -1.50 4.90 5.72
C ASN A 202 -2.32 6.17 5.43
N GLY A 203 -1.97 6.93 4.39
CA GLY A 203 -2.75 8.07 3.92
C GLY A 203 -2.53 9.40 4.66
N LEU A 204 -1.76 9.46 5.76
CA LEU A 204 -1.61 10.70 6.55
C LEU A 204 -1.06 11.88 5.73
N SER A 205 -0.04 11.63 4.92
CA SER A 205 0.64 12.66 4.14
C SER A 205 0.24 12.67 2.66
N LEU A 206 -0.67 11.77 2.26
CA LEU A 206 -0.94 11.50 0.85
C LEU A 206 -1.57 12.70 0.13
N HIS A 207 -2.60 13.33 0.70
CA HIS A 207 -3.29 14.49 0.12
C HIS A 207 -2.36 15.64 -0.31
N ARG A 208 -1.19 15.80 0.34
CA ARG A 208 -0.21 16.86 0.01
C ARG A 208 0.66 16.53 -1.20
N LYS A 209 0.64 15.29 -1.68
CA LYS A 209 1.52 14.77 -2.73
C LYS A 209 0.76 14.17 -3.91
N LEU A 210 -0.57 14.04 -3.81
CA LEU A 210 -1.40 13.32 -4.80
C LEU A 210 -1.25 13.87 -6.21
N ASP A 211 -1.34 15.18 -6.39
CA ASP A 211 -1.28 15.79 -7.73
C ASP A 211 0.02 15.43 -8.44
N ALA A 212 1.17 15.69 -7.79
CA ALA A 212 2.48 15.35 -8.32
C ALA A 212 2.70 13.83 -8.50
N MET A 213 2.06 12.99 -7.67
CA MET A 213 2.11 11.54 -7.83
C MET A 213 1.28 11.06 -9.04
N VAL A 214 0.15 11.69 -9.32
CA VAL A 214 -0.68 11.41 -10.49
C VAL A 214 0.03 11.84 -11.77
N GLU A 215 0.67 13.02 -11.77
CA GLU A 215 1.55 13.46 -12.85
C GLU A 215 2.71 12.47 -13.08
N ALA A 216 3.26 11.90 -12.02
CA ALA A 216 4.27 10.83 -12.08
C ALA A 216 3.72 9.47 -12.56
N GLY A 217 2.42 9.36 -12.82
CA GLY A 217 1.79 8.15 -13.34
C GLY A 217 1.25 7.18 -12.29
N LEU A 218 0.90 7.65 -11.09
CA LEU A 218 0.18 6.84 -10.10
C LEU A 218 -1.17 6.35 -10.67
N THR A 219 -1.40 5.04 -10.65
CA THR A 219 -2.64 4.41 -11.16
C THR A 219 -3.51 3.80 -10.07
N GLY A 220 -2.98 3.63 -8.86
CA GLY A 220 -3.75 3.02 -7.78
C GLY A 220 -3.14 3.19 -6.40
N VAL A 221 -4.02 3.33 -5.41
CA VAL A 221 -3.66 3.52 -4.00
C VAL A 221 -4.30 2.40 -3.18
N ASN A 222 -3.48 1.70 -2.41
CA ASN A 222 -3.95 0.88 -1.31
C ASN A 222 -3.73 1.63 -0.01
N MET A 223 -4.82 2.07 0.61
CA MET A 223 -4.79 2.79 1.87
C MET A 223 -4.99 1.80 3.02
N SER A 224 -4.07 1.76 3.98
CA SER A 224 -4.27 1.01 5.22
C SER A 224 -5.10 1.85 6.19
N LEU A 225 -6.32 1.40 6.49
CA LEU A 225 -7.22 2.04 7.44
C LEU A 225 -8.03 0.96 8.16
N ASP A 226 -7.74 0.78 9.44
CA ASP A 226 -8.32 -0.32 10.24
C ASP A 226 -9.55 0.11 11.05
N THR A 227 -9.90 1.39 10.99
CA THR A 227 -11.03 1.96 11.73
C THR A 227 -11.52 3.27 11.09
N LEU A 228 -12.83 3.51 11.12
CA LEU A 228 -13.54 4.74 10.76
C LEU A 228 -13.83 5.63 11.98
N ASP A 229 -13.53 5.17 13.19
CA ASP A 229 -13.66 5.95 14.41
C ASP A 229 -12.35 6.71 14.72
N PRO A 230 -12.37 8.05 14.85
CA PRO A 230 -11.16 8.84 15.08
C PRO A 230 -10.42 8.49 16.37
N TRP A 231 -11.13 8.11 17.43
CA TRP A 231 -10.54 7.78 18.72
C TRP A 231 -9.84 6.43 18.66
N GLN A 232 -10.53 5.42 18.12
CA GLN A 232 -9.99 4.11 17.87
C GLN A 232 -8.81 4.17 16.89
N PHE A 233 -8.84 5.05 15.89
CA PHE A 233 -7.70 5.29 15.01
C PHE A 233 -6.46 5.69 15.81
N GLN A 234 -6.60 6.64 16.73
CA GLN A 234 -5.49 7.09 17.56
C GLN A 234 -4.99 5.99 18.48
N LEU A 235 -5.88 5.15 19.04
CA LEU A 235 -5.48 4.00 19.86
C LEU A 235 -4.71 2.96 19.04
N MET A 236 -5.23 2.58 17.87
CA MET A 236 -4.66 1.54 17.02
C MET A 236 -3.32 1.95 16.39
N THR A 237 -3.16 3.23 16.06
CA THR A 237 -1.97 3.75 15.36
C THR A 237 -0.99 4.48 16.29
N ARG A 238 -1.39 4.74 17.53
CA ARG A 238 -0.72 5.58 18.56
C ARG A 238 -0.41 7.01 18.11
N ARG A 239 -1.10 7.51 17.10
CA ARG A 239 -0.93 8.87 16.56
C ARG A 239 -2.29 9.42 16.15
N ASN A 240 -2.48 10.72 16.36
CA ASN A 240 -3.61 11.41 15.74
C ASN A 240 -3.32 11.60 14.23
N GLY A 241 -4.36 11.60 13.41
CA GLY A 241 -4.20 11.71 11.95
C GLY A 241 -5.41 11.30 11.12
N PHE A 242 -6.50 10.83 11.74
CA PHE A 242 -7.68 10.35 11.03
C PHE A 242 -8.26 11.37 10.04
N SER A 243 -8.33 12.66 10.43
CA SER A 243 -8.80 13.73 9.55
C SER A 243 -7.93 13.90 8.29
N ALA A 244 -6.61 13.69 8.41
CA ALA A 244 -5.69 13.76 7.28
C ALA A 244 -5.84 12.55 6.35
N VAL A 245 -6.14 11.37 6.90
CA VAL A 245 -6.48 10.16 6.11
C VAL A 245 -7.77 10.39 5.33
N ARG A 246 -8.82 10.92 5.98
CA ARG A 246 -10.08 11.27 5.32
C ARG A 246 -9.87 12.27 4.19
N LYS A 247 -9.11 13.34 4.41
CA LYS A 247 -8.74 14.29 3.34
C LYS A 247 -8.07 13.61 2.14
N SER A 248 -7.22 12.61 2.38
CA SER A 248 -6.57 11.85 1.30
C SER A 248 -7.56 10.97 0.53
N ILE A 249 -8.54 10.37 1.20
CA ILE A 249 -9.63 9.61 0.56
C ILE A 249 -10.49 10.55 -0.28
N ASP A 250 -10.98 11.63 0.32
CA ASP A 250 -11.86 12.60 -0.32
C ASP A 250 -11.18 13.22 -1.56
N ARG A 251 -9.88 13.53 -1.47
CA ARG A 251 -9.10 14.05 -2.61
C ARG A 251 -9.00 13.06 -3.76
N ILE A 252 -8.79 11.77 -3.48
CA ILE A 252 -8.74 10.74 -4.55
C ILE A 252 -10.11 10.62 -5.23
N LEU A 253 -11.20 10.63 -4.46
CA LEU A 253 -12.56 10.58 -5.00
C LEU A 253 -12.87 11.82 -5.87
N GLU A 254 -12.48 13.00 -5.43
CA GLU A 254 -12.59 14.24 -6.19
C GLU A 254 -11.81 14.16 -7.52
N MET A 255 -10.56 13.73 -7.48
CA MET A 255 -9.74 13.54 -8.68
C MET A 255 -10.35 12.51 -9.64
N ASN A 256 -10.96 11.44 -9.12
CA ASN A 256 -11.64 10.44 -9.93
C ASN A 256 -12.90 10.97 -10.59
N ARG A 257 -13.69 11.82 -9.91
CA ARG A 257 -14.82 12.54 -10.51
C ARG A 257 -14.37 13.48 -11.63
N ALA A 258 -13.15 14.02 -11.52
CA ALA A 258 -12.49 14.79 -12.57
C ALA A 258 -11.80 13.93 -13.64
N GLY A 259 -11.88 12.60 -13.58
CA GLY A 259 -11.37 11.69 -14.62
C GLY A 259 -9.96 11.12 -14.38
N ALA A 260 -9.35 11.28 -13.20
CA ALA A 260 -8.01 10.77 -12.93
C ALA A 260 -7.89 9.23 -12.95
N GLY A 261 -8.99 8.51 -12.72
CA GLY A 261 -9.04 7.04 -12.84
C GLY A 261 -8.15 6.27 -11.86
N ILE A 262 -7.89 6.82 -10.68
CA ILE A 262 -7.05 6.21 -9.64
C ILE A 262 -7.86 5.10 -8.93
N LYS A 263 -7.39 3.86 -9.00
CA LYS A 263 -8.02 2.74 -8.27
C LYS A 263 -7.77 2.88 -6.77
N LEU A 264 -8.79 3.24 -5.99
CA LEU A 264 -8.71 3.34 -4.52
C LEU A 264 -9.15 2.04 -3.85
N LYS A 265 -8.27 1.47 -3.03
CA LYS A 265 -8.55 0.28 -2.23
C LYS A 265 -8.23 0.57 -0.77
N ILE A 266 -9.16 0.26 0.13
CA ILE A 266 -8.94 0.38 1.57
C ILE A 266 -8.67 -1.01 2.12
N ASN A 267 -7.53 -1.21 2.79
CA ASN A 267 -7.17 -2.46 3.42
C ASN A 267 -7.39 -2.31 4.94
N CYS A 268 -8.20 -3.19 5.52
CA CYS A 268 -8.49 -3.26 6.95
C CYS A 268 -8.12 -4.64 7.48
N VAL A 269 -7.14 -4.69 8.40
CA VAL A 269 -6.81 -5.92 9.14
C VAL A 269 -7.80 -6.08 10.28
N VAL A 270 -8.59 -7.14 10.23
CA VAL A 270 -9.67 -7.36 11.21
C VAL A 270 -9.14 -8.21 12.38
N MET A 271 -9.28 -7.67 13.58
CA MET A 271 -8.87 -8.28 14.85
C MET A 271 -10.07 -8.32 15.79
N ARG A 272 -10.35 -9.53 16.30
CA ARG A 272 -11.46 -9.78 17.22
C ARG A 272 -11.33 -8.96 18.50
N GLY A 273 -12.44 -8.35 18.92
CA GLY A 273 -12.50 -7.52 20.12
C GLY A 273 -11.74 -6.20 20.02
N LEU A 274 -11.21 -5.86 18.84
CA LEU A 274 -10.57 -4.58 18.57
C LEU A 274 -11.40 -3.79 17.56
N ASN A 275 -11.44 -4.22 16.29
CA ASN A 275 -12.11 -3.49 15.19
C ASN A 275 -13.09 -4.36 14.39
N ASP A 276 -13.41 -5.57 14.84
CA ASP A 276 -14.41 -6.47 14.23
C ASP A 276 -15.81 -5.83 14.13
N ARG A 277 -16.18 -4.95 15.07
CA ARG A 277 -17.41 -4.14 14.99
C ARG A 277 -17.48 -3.21 13.77
N GLU A 278 -16.35 -2.94 13.12
CA GLU A 278 -16.26 -1.98 12.02
C GLU A 278 -16.49 -2.58 10.64
N ILE A 279 -16.65 -3.90 10.55
CA ILE A 279 -16.93 -4.59 9.29
C ILE A 279 -18.12 -3.94 8.56
N LEU A 280 -19.27 -3.78 9.23
CA LEU A 280 -20.47 -3.21 8.61
C LEU A 280 -20.31 -1.70 8.28
N PRO A 281 -19.76 -0.85 9.16
CA PRO A 281 -19.41 0.53 8.80
C PRO A 281 -18.53 0.65 7.55
N PHE A 282 -17.52 -0.21 7.41
CA PHE A 282 -16.67 -0.24 6.21
C PHE A 282 -17.42 -0.73 4.97
N VAL A 283 -18.34 -1.68 5.10
CA VAL A 283 -19.24 -2.05 3.99
C VAL A 283 -20.10 -0.86 3.58
N GLU A 284 -20.72 -0.16 4.53
CA GLU A 284 -21.54 1.03 4.25
C GLU A 284 -20.76 2.15 3.54
N MET A 285 -19.46 2.28 3.82
CA MET A 285 -18.59 3.23 3.11
C MET A 285 -18.56 3.02 1.59
N THR A 286 -18.83 1.80 1.12
CA THR A 286 -18.83 1.46 -0.32
C THR A 286 -20.18 1.70 -1.00
N ARG A 287 -21.18 2.22 -0.29
CA ARG A 287 -22.54 2.41 -0.81
C ARG A 287 -22.57 3.39 -1.99
N ASP A 288 -22.04 4.59 -1.79
CA ASP A 288 -22.17 5.69 -2.75
C ASP A 288 -20.87 5.99 -3.52
N GLU A 289 -19.75 5.38 -3.12
CA GLU A 289 -18.42 5.65 -3.68
C GLU A 289 -17.81 4.38 -4.28
N ASP A 290 -17.18 4.50 -5.46
CA ASP A 290 -16.43 3.40 -6.11
C ASP A 290 -15.09 3.14 -5.39
N ILE A 291 -15.21 2.53 -4.21
CA ILE A 291 -14.09 2.13 -3.35
C ILE A 291 -14.16 0.62 -3.16
N GLU A 292 -12.99 -0.03 -3.23
CA GLU A 292 -12.88 -1.43 -2.84
C GLU A 292 -12.33 -1.54 -1.42
N VAL A 293 -13.18 -1.91 -0.45
CA VAL A 293 -12.77 -2.21 0.92
C VAL A 293 -12.37 -3.68 1.00
N ARG A 294 -11.17 -3.94 1.52
CA ARG A 294 -10.58 -5.27 1.64
C ARG A 294 -10.32 -5.62 3.08
N PHE A 295 -11.03 -6.61 3.58
CA PHE A 295 -10.79 -7.18 4.90
C PHE A 295 -9.69 -8.23 4.83
N ILE A 296 -8.75 -8.17 5.76
CA ILE A 296 -7.56 -9.02 5.80
C ILE A 296 -7.56 -9.80 7.10
N GLU A 297 -7.38 -11.12 7.00
CA GLU A 297 -7.20 -11.98 8.18
C GLU A 297 -5.91 -11.59 8.93
N TYR A 298 -6.01 -11.50 10.26
CA TYR A 298 -4.87 -11.21 11.09
C TYR A 298 -3.84 -12.36 11.06
N MET A 299 -2.62 -12.07 10.57
CA MET A 299 -1.55 -13.05 10.37
C MET A 299 -0.42 -12.93 11.40
N PRO A 300 0.30 -14.03 11.68
CA PRO A 300 1.51 -13.98 12.49
C PRO A 300 2.65 -13.26 11.75
N PHE A 301 3.32 -12.35 12.45
CA PHE A 301 4.59 -11.75 12.05
C PHE A 301 5.52 -11.67 13.24
N ASP A 302 6.83 -11.74 13.00
CA ASP A 302 7.83 -11.57 14.05
C ASP A 302 7.59 -10.25 14.80
N GLY A 303 7.29 -10.35 16.10
CA GLY A 303 7.07 -9.21 16.99
C GLY A 303 5.62 -8.71 17.13
N ASN A 304 4.63 -9.24 16.41
CA ASN A 304 3.26 -8.72 16.47
C ASN A 304 2.35 -9.36 17.56
N LYS A 305 2.90 -10.21 18.45
CA LYS A 305 2.13 -10.91 19.52
C LYS A 305 0.83 -11.53 18.99
N TRP A 306 0.91 -12.17 17.82
CA TRP A 306 -0.22 -12.86 17.21
C TRP A 306 -0.78 -13.96 18.13
N SER A 307 -2.08 -14.21 18.00
CA SER A 307 -2.78 -15.29 18.70
C SER A 307 -4.01 -15.68 17.91
N GLU A 308 -4.27 -16.98 17.77
CA GLU A 308 -5.42 -17.49 17.02
C GLU A 308 -6.76 -16.92 17.53
N GLY A 309 -6.93 -16.76 18.85
CA GLY A 309 -8.16 -16.18 19.43
C GLY A 309 -8.48 -14.74 19.00
N LYS A 310 -7.49 -13.99 18.49
CA LYS A 310 -7.68 -12.64 17.93
C LYS A 310 -7.99 -12.65 16.44
N MET A 311 -7.80 -13.79 15.76
CA MET A 311 -8.12 -13.92 14.36
C MET A 311 -9.64 -13.89 14.18
N PHE A 312 -10.10 -13.08 13.24
CA PHE A 312 -11.45 -13.11 12.73
C PHE A 312 -11.39 -13.72 11.33
N SER A 313 -11.99 -14.89 11.13
CA SER A 313 -11.84 -15.64 9.89
C SER A 313 -12.65 -15.05 8.75
N TYR A 314 -12.29 -15.39 7.51
CA TYR A 314 -13.08 -15.06 6.31
C TYR A 314 -14.55 -15.42 6.44
N GLN A 315 -14.86 -16.64 6.92
CA GLN A 315 -16.23 -17.11 7.01
C GLN A 315 -17.03 -16.29 8.02
N GLU A 316 -16.45 -15.99 9.18
CA GLU A 316 -17.10 -15.13 10.17
C GLU A 316 -17.35 -13.72 9.63
N MET A 317 -16.38 -13.12 8.93
CA MET A 317 -16.59 -11.78 8.34
C MET A 317 -17.71 -11.80 7.31
N LEU A 318 -17.76 -12.85 6.50
CA LEU A 318 -18.79 -13.04 5.48
C LEU A 318 -20.18 -13.22 6.12
N ASP A 319 -20.27 -13.98 7.20
CA ASP A 319 -21.52 -14.24 7.92
C ASP A 319 -22.07 -12.95 8.56
N VAL A 320 -21.19 -12.13 9.16
CA VAL A 320 -21.56 -10.80 9.69
C VAL A 320 -22.15 -9.91 8.60
N ILE A 321 -21.54 -9.88 7.42
CA ILE A 321 -22.01 -9.05 6.30
C ILE A 321 -23.33 -9.60 5.75
N ARG A 322 -23.44 -10.92 5.57
CA ARG A 322 -24.65 -11.57 5.04
C ARG A 322 -25.86 -11.45 5.97
N ALA A 323 -25.65 -11.39 7.29
CA ALA A 323 -26.72 -11.16 8.25
C ALA A 323 -27.45 -9.84 7.99
N LYS A 324 -26.75 -8.80 7.50
CA LYS A 324 -27.34 -7.51 7.13
C LYS A 324 -27.67 -7.41 5.64
N TYR A 325 -26.83 -7.98 4.77
CA TYR A 325 -26.98 -7.94 3.31
C TYR A 325 -27.03 -9.36 2.74
N ALA A 326 -28.20 -9.99 2.83
CA ALA A 326 -28.41 -11.35 2.34
C ALA A 326 -28.12 -11.49 0.82
N GLY A 327 -28.28 -10.41 0.05
CA GLY A 327 -27.99 -10.35 -1.38
C GLY A 327 -26.51 -10.15 -1.75
N LEU A 328 -25.55 -10.33 -0.83
CA LEU A 328 -24.13 -10.20 -1.13
C LEU A 328 -23.68 -11.24 -2.19
N GLU A 329 -23.25 -10.76 -3.34
CA GLU A 329 -22.91 -11.58 -4.50
C GLU A 329 -21.40 -11.60 -4.77
N ARG A 330 -20.87 -12.78 -5.13
CA ARG A 330 -19.46 -12.95 -5.45
C ARG A 330 -19.19 -12.51 -6.89
N GLU A 331 -18.16 -11.68 -7.08
CA GLU A 331 -17.70 -11.29 -8.42
C GLU A 331 -16.69 -12.32 -8.95
N ALA A 332 -16.72 -12.57 -10.26
CA ALA A 332 -15.74 -13.40 -10.93
C ALA A 332 -14.36 -12.69 -10.89
N GLY A 333 -13.42 -13.24 -10.11
CA GLY A 333 -12.08 -12.69 -9.98
C GLY A 333 -11.19 -12.99 -11.19
N HIS A 334 -10.07 -12.28 -11.27
CA HIS A 334 -8.97 -12.62 -12.18
C HIS A 334 -8.10 -13.75 -11.60
N ARG A 335 -7.37 -14.45 -12.48
CA ARG A 335 -6.52 -15.60 -12.14
C ARG A 335 -5.59 -15.33 -10.95
N ASN A 336 -5.01 -14.13 -10.87
CA ASN A 336 -3.97 -13.79 -9.90
C ASN A 336 -4.49 -12.89 -8.76
N ASP A 337 -5.81 -12.80 -8.57
CA ASP A 337 -6.39 -11.96 -7.53
C ASP A 337 -6.08 -12.46 -6.13
N THR A 338 -5.60 -11.54 -5.30
CA THR A 338 -5.28 -11.80 -3.89
C THR A 338 -6.54 -11.84 -3.01
N SER A 339 -7.61 -11.18 -3.45
CA SER A 339 -8.85 -11.04 -2.70
C SER A 339 -10.00 -11.76 -3.39
N LYS A 340 -10.88 -12.37 -2.62
CA LYS A 340 -12.20 -12.80 -3.10
C LYS A 340 -13.11 -11.58 -3.06
N THR A 341 -13.51 -11.08 -4.23
CA THR A 341 -14.32 -9.86 -4.35
C THR A 341 -15.81 -10.20 -4.39
N PHE A 342 -16.59 -9.35 -3.71
CA PHE A 342 -18.03 -9.40 -3.58
C PHE A 342 -18.59 -8.00 -3.80
N HIS A 343 -19.86 -7.92 -4.16
CA HIS A 343 -20.60 -6.68 -4.26
C HIS A 343 -21.96 -6.83 -3.58
N VAL A 344 -22.44 -5.72 -3.00
CA VAL A 344 -23.81 -5.63 -2.48
C VAL A 344 -24.65 -4.98 -3.58
N PRO A 345 -25.77 -5.59 -4.00
CA PRO A 345 -26.65 -5.00 -5.01
C PRO A 345 -27.06 -3.56 -4.63
N GLY A 346 -26.89 -2.64 -5.57
CA GLY A 346 -27.17 -1.21 -5.39
C GLY A 346 -26.03 -0.39 -4.78
N PHE A 347 -24.90 -1.00 -4.39
CA PHE A 347 -23.72 -0.27 -3.93
C PHE A 347 -22.80 0.05 -5.12
N ALA A 348 -22.16 1.22 -5.10
CA ALA A 348 -21.21 1.63 -6.13
C ALA A 348 -19.86 0.89 -6.01
N GLY A 349 -19.42 0.64 -4.79
CA GLY A 349 -18.13 0.01 -4.49
C GLY A 349 -18.19 -1.51 -4.32
N ARG A 350 -17.09 -2.07 -3.81
CA ARG A 350 -16.87 -3.52 -3.69
C ARG A 350 -16.25 -3.89 -2.36
N ILE A 351 -16.45 -5.15 -1.96
CA ILE A 351 -15.85 -5.74 -0.76
C ILE A 351 -14.93 -6.88 -1.17
N GLY A 352 -13.71 -6.90 -0.66
CA GLY A 352 -12.74 -7.98 -0.88
C GLY A 352 -12.37 -8.67 0.41
N PHE A 353 -12.08 -9.96 0.35
CA PHE A 353 -11.51 -10.71 1.48
C PHE A 353 -10.15 -11.28 1.10
N ILE A 354 -9.11 -10.91 1.86
CA ILE A 354 -7.76 -11.48 1.75
C ILE A 354 -7.65 -12.59 2.79
N THR A 355 -7.84 -13.83 2.33
CA THR A 355 -7.94 -15.04 3.15
C THR A 355 -6.58 -15.67 3.37
N SER A 356 -5.65 -14.90 3.94
CA SER A 356 -4.25 -15.25 4.01
C SER A 356 -3.91 -16.45 4.91
N MET A 357 -4.80 -16.79 5.86
CA MET A 357 -4.62 -17.94 6.75
C MET A 357 -5.51 -19.11 6.33
N THR A 358 -6.79 -18.86 6.07
CA THR A 358 -7.78 -19.93 5.86
C THR A 358 -7.80 -20.49 4.45
N HIS A 359 -7.56 -19.67 3.42
CA HIS A 359 -7.64 -20.07 2.02
C HIS A 359 -6.58 -19.33 1.20
N ASN A 360 -5.35 -19.85 1.23
CA ASN A 360 -4.24 -19.19 0.55
C ASN A 360 -4.43 -19.15 -0.98
N PHE A 361 -3.78 -18.17 -1.62
CA PHE A 361 -3.83 -17.90 -3.06
C PHE A 361 -2.46 -18.15 -3.72
N CYS A 362 -1.63 -19.02 -3.14
CA CYS A 362 -0.25 -19.21 -3.59
C CYS A 362 -0.15 -19.80 -5.00
N GLY A 363 -1.10 -20.65 -5.40
CA GLY A 363 -1.10 -21.30 -6.73
C GLY A 363 -1.11 -20.33 -7.91
N THR A 364 -1.56 -19.09 -7.72
CA THR A 364 -1.59 -18.06 -8.77
C THR A 364 -0.77 -16.82 -8.42
N CYS A 365 0.08 -16.90 -7.39
CA CYS A 365 0.86 -15.78 -6.91
C CYS A 365 1.97 -15.36 -7.90
N ASN A 366 1.86 -14.16 -8.46
CA ASN A 366 2.80 -13.53 -9.39
C ASN A 366 3.70 -12.46 -8.75
N ARG A 367 3.78 -12.42 -7.42
CA ARG A 367 4.39 -11.30 -6.70
C ARG A 367 5.83 -11.56 -6.33
N LEU A 368 6.68 -10.57 -6.56
CA LEU A 368 8.05 -10.49 -6.07
C LEU A 368 8.19 -9.25 -5.19
N ARG A 369 9.16 -9.28 -4.27
CA ARG A 369 9.34 -8.18 -3.33
C ARG A 369 10.81 -7.85 -3.15
N ILE A 370 11.12 -6.55 -3.17
CA ILE A 370 12.42 -6.00 -2.81
C ILE A 370 12.25 -5.26 -1.49
N THR A 371 13.07 -5.59 -0.50
CA THR A 371 13.14 -4.90 0.80
C THR A 371 13.93 -3.59 0.66
N SER A 372 13.89 -2.74 1.68
CA SER A 372 14.52 -1.41 1.64
C SER A 372 16.04 -1.45 1.60
N ASP A 373 16.63 -2.53 2.11
CA ASP A 373 18.06 -2.87 2.00
C ASP A 373 18.41 -3.65 0.72
N GLY A 374 17.43 -3.85 -0.18
CA GLY A 374 17.63 -4.42 -1.50
C GLY A 374 17.77 -5.94 -1.56
N ASN A 375 17.22 -6.65 -0.59
CA ASN A 375 17.05 -8.10 -0.67
C ASN A 375 15.78 -8.47 -1.45
N LEU A 376 15.91 -9.48 -2.32
CA LEU A 376 14.80 -10.09 -3.03
C LEU A 376 14.13 -11.17 -2.17
N LYS A 377 12.83 -11.01 -1.93
CA LYS A 377 11.94 -12.01 -1.35
C LYS A 377 10.94 -12.50 -2.39
N VAL A 378 10.99 -13.79 -2.72
CA VAL A 378 10.06 -14.45 -3.66
C VAL A 378 8.78 -14.93 -2.99
N CYS A 379 8.79 -15.03 -1.66
CA CYS A 379 7.64 -15.38 -0.82
C CYS A 379 7.64 -14.50 0.42
N LEU A 380 6.45 -14.27 0.99
CA LEU A 380 6.33 -13.55 2.25
C LEU A 380 6.86 -14.38 3.43
N PHE A 381 6.74 -15.70 3.41
CA PHE A 381 7.13 -16.61 4.50
C PHE A 381 8.26 -17.56 4.07
N GLY A 382 9.28 -17.06 3.38
CA GLY A 382 10.41 -17.86 2.90
C GLY A 382 11.75 -17.31 3.40
N ASN A 383 12.67 -18.22 3.75
CA ASN A 383 13.97 -17.86 4.34
C ASN A 383 15.05 -17.49 3.33
N ALA A 384 14.85 -17.78 2.03
CA ALA A 384 15.83 -17.46 0.99
C ALA A 384 15.68 -16.00 0.56
N GLU A 385 16.53 -15.13 1.11
CA GLU A 385 16.74 -13.76 0.64
C GLU A 385 18.04 -13.70 -0.18
N VAL A 386 18.06 -12.90 -1.25
CA VAL A 386 19.30 -12.62 -1.99
C VAL A 386 19.48 -11.11 -2.15
N SER A 387 20.68 -10.61 -1.84
CA SER A 387 20.99 -9.18 -1.90
C SER A 387 21.22 -8.73 -3.35
N LEU A 388 20.21 -8.11 -3.95
CA LEU A 388 20.34 -7.46 -5.26
C LEU A 388 21.15 -6.16 -5.15
N ARG A 389 21.08 -5.49 -3.99
CA ARG A 389 21.86 -4.27 -3.70
C ARG A 389 23.36 -4.52 -3.85
N ASP A 390 23.88 -5.56 -3.18
CA ASP A 390 25.33 -5.78 -3.15
C ASP A 390 25.85 -6.21 -4.51
N ILE A 391 25.06 -6.99 -5.26
CA ILE A 391 25.37 -7.33 -6.65
C ILE A 391 25.38 -6.05 -7.48
N LEU A 392 24.31 -5.25 -7.44
CA LEU A 392 24.19 -4.02 -8.23
C LEU A 392 25.37 -3.07 -7.97
N ARG A 393 25.77 -2.88 -6.71
CA ARG A 393 26.87 -1.98 -6.33
C ARG A 393 28.25 -2.43 -6.78
N LYS A 394 28.45 -3.67 -7.24
CA LYS A 394 29.74 -4.10 -7.82
C LYS A 394 30.17 -3.22 -8.99
N VAL A 395 29.22 -2.66 -9.75
CA VAL A 395 29.51 -1.74 -10.87
C VAL A 395 29.95 -0.35 -10.42
N ASN A 396 29.85 -0.07 -9.11
CA ASN A 396 30.26 1.17 -8.46
C ASN A 396 31.19 0.88 -7.28
N SER A 397 32.09 -0.10 -7.42
CA SER A 397 33.09 -0.45 -6.41
C SER A 397 32.53 -0.80 -5.01
N GLY A 398 31.29 -1.29 -4.94
CA GLY A 398 30.60 -1.60 -3.70
C GLY A 398 29.95 -0.39 -3.01
N GLU A 399 30.04 0.80 -3.61
CA GLU A 399 29.49 2.05 -3.08
C GLU A 399 28.05 2.29 -3.55
N PRO A 400 27.22 2.97 -2.72
CA PRO A 400 25.88 3.39 -3.14
C PRO A 400 25.92 4.20 -4.45
N ILE A 401 24.98 3.92 -5.35
CA ILE A 401 24.87 4.65 -6.63
C ILE A 401 24.04 5.91 -6.40
N ASP A 402 24.64 7.08 -6.60
CA ASP A 402 23.95 8.37 -6.60
C ASP A 402 23.57 8.82 -8.02
N GLU A 403 22.97 10.01 -8.14
CA GLU A 403 22.50 10.52 -9.44
C GLU A 403 23.66 10.81 -10.41
N GLU A 404 24.83 11.20 -9.90
CA GLU A 404 26.02 11.43 -10.74
C GLU A 404 26.55 10.11 -11.30
N ALA A 405 26.72 9.10 -10.43
CA ALA A 405 27.12 7.76 -10.85
C ALA A 405 26.12 7.15 -11.84
N LEU A 406 24.82 7.35 -11.63
CA LEU A 406 23.78 6.91 -12.55
C LEU A 406 23.90 7.59 -13.92
N GLU A 407 24.17 8.89 -13.95
CA GLU A 407 24.32 9.63 -15.20
C GLU A 407 25.57 9.16 -15.96
N VAL A 408 26.69 8.94 -15.27
CA VAL A 408 27.88 8.34 -15.89
C VAL A 408 27.55 6.96 -16.47
N MET A 409 26.80 6.12 -15.75
CA MET A 409 26.37 4.81 -16.27
C MET A 409 25.47 4.94 -17.51
N LYS A 410 24.54 5.91 -17.55
CA LYS A 410 23.72 6.20 -18.73
C LYS A 410 24.58 6.63 -19.93
N GLN A 411 25.54 7.53 -19.72
CA GLN A 411 26.43 8.00 -20.79
C GLN A 411 27.30 6.87 -21.35
N VAL A 412 27.82 6.00 -20.49
CA VAL A 412 28.57 4.81 -20.93
C VAL A 412 27.67 3.83 -21.69
N ALA A 413 26.42 3.65 -21.28
CA ALA A 413 25.45 2.81 -21.98
C ALA A 413 25.11 3.40 -23.36
N LEU A 414 24.89 4.71 -23.46
CA LEU A 414 24.60 5.43 -24.70
C LEU A 414 25.80 5.43 -25.66
N GLY A 415 27.02 5.63 -25.15
CA GLY A 415 28.26 5.55 -25.94
C GLY A 415 28.52 4.14 -26.50
N LYS A 416 28.04 3.09 -25.82
CA LYS A 416 28.02 1.71 -26.34
C LYS A 416 26.83 1.43 -27.27
N ALA A 417 25.75 2.20 -27.17
CA ALA A 417 24.49 2.04 -27.90
C ALA A 417 24.44 2.77 -29.27
N ASN A 418 25.58 3.01 -29.92
CA ASN A 418 25.65 3.20 -31.38
C ASN A 418 25.19 1.96 -32.19
N LEU A 419 24.54 0.99 -31.53
CA LEU A 419 23.81 -0.13 -32.11
C LEU A 419 22.32 0.13 -31.91
N ILE A 420 21.70 0.68 -32.94
CA ILE A 420 20.28 0.98 -33.08
C ILE A 420 19.42 -0.25 -32.75
N THR A 421 18.44 -0.12 -31.85
CA THR A 421 17.33 -1.07 -31.75
C THR A 421 16.45 -0.90 -33.01
N PRO A 422 15.88 -1.97 -33.59
CA PRO A 422 15.12 -1.88 -34.86
C PRO A 422 13.89 -0.95 -34.86
N ALA A 423 13.55 -0.34 -33.71
CA ALA A 423 12.31 0.41 -33.48
C ALA A 423 12.50 1.88 -33.08
N GLY A 424 13.74 2.40 -32.96
CA GLY A 424 13.98 3.82 -32.65
C GLY A 424 13.58 4.25 -31.22
N GLU A 425 13.26 3.31 -30.34
CA GLU A 425 12.98 3.56 -28.92
C GLU A 425 14.26 3.42 -28.08
N PRO A 426 14.50 4.32 -27.10
CA PRO A 426 15.63 4.18 -26.17
C PRO A 426 15.56 2.83 -25.47
N ALA A 427 16.67 2.09 -25.41
CA ALA A 427 16.71 0.87 -24.62
C ALA A 427 16.47 1.20 -23.13
N PRO A 428 15.77 0.33 -22.38
CA PRO A 428 15.61 0.52 -20.94
C PRO A 428 16.99 0.61 -20.28
N LEU A 429 17.14 1.52 -19.32
CA LEU A 429 18.41 1.71 -18.62
C LEU A 429 18.74 0.45 -17.81
N LEU A 430 19.83 -0.22 -18.16
CA LEU A 430 20.26 -1.46 -17.52
C LEU A 430 21.67 -1.29 -16.95
N ALA A 431 21.89 -1.82 -15.74
CA ALA A 431 23.22 -1.86 -15.13
C ALA A 431 24.16 -2.78 -15.92
N ALA A 432 25.47 -2.52 -15.89
CA ALA A 432 26.44 -3.33 -16.63
C ALA A 432 26.45 -4.81 -16.23
N ASN A 433 26.10 -5.13 -14.98
CA ASN A 433 25.99 -6.48 -14.46
C ASN A 433 24.55 -7.02 -14.45
N SER A 434 23.69 -6.55 -15.35
CA SER A 434 22.28 -7.00 -15.43
C SER A 434 22.15 -8.51 -15.60
N ASN A 435 23.07 -9.18 -16.33
CA ASN A 435 23.02 -10.64 -16.49
C ASN A 435 23.21 -11.39 -15.16
N GLU A 436 24.18 -10.96 -14.33
CA GLU A 436 24.40 -11.54 -13.00
C GLU A 436 23.16 -11.36 -12.12
N LEU A 437 22.55 -10.17 -12.14
CA LEU A 437 21.28 -9.92 -11.44
C LEU A 437 20.18 -10.87 -11.92
N LEU A 438 20.02 -11.05 -13.24
CA LEU A 438 18.98 -11.91 -13.81
C LEU A 438 19.17 -13.38 -13.45
N GLU A 439 20.40 -13.88 -13.48
CA GLU A 439 20.71 -15.26 -13.08
C GLU A 439 20.32 -15.51 -11.62
N VAL A 440 20.72 -14.61 -10.73
CA VAL A 440 20.39 -14.67 -9.31
C VAL A 440 18.88 -14.58 -9.05
N ILE A 441 18.20 -13.64 -9.73
CA ILE A 441 16.75 -13.50 -9.67
C ILE A 441 16.08 -14.80 -10.15
N GLY A 442 16.52 -15.33 -11.29
CA GLY A 442 15.99 -16.56 -11.88
C GLY A 442 16.14 -17.78 -10.98
N MET A 443 17.29 -17.93 -10.32
CA MET A 443 17.50 -18.99 -9.33
C MET A 443 16.55 -18.85 -8.14
N ALA A 444 16.39 -17.63 -7.60
CA ALA A 444 15.49 -17.37 -6.49
C ALA A 444 14.02 -17.65 -6.87
N VAL A 445 13.59 -17.20 -8.05
CA VAL A 445 12.23 -17.39 -8.56
C VAL A 445 11.93 -18.88 -8.79
N LYS A 446 12.85 -19.63 -9.39
CA LYS A 446 12.70 -21.09 -9.60
C LYS A 446 12.55 -21.89 -8.30
N ASN A 447 13.16 -21.40 -7.22
CA ASN A 447 13.08 -22.01 -5.88
C ASN A 447 11.79 -21.65 -5.11
N LYS A 448 10.92 -20.80 -5.67
CA LYS A 448 9.65 -20.42 -5.04
C LYS A 448 8.75 -21.66 -4.91
N LYS A 449 8.31 -21.95 -3.69
CA LYS A 449 7.42 -23.08 -3.38
C LYS A 449 6.02 -22.87 -3.98
N GLU A 450 5.30 -23.97 -4.21
CA GLU A 450 3.93 -23.96 -4.72
C GLU A 450 2.98 -23.22 -3.77
N LYS A 451 3.03 -23.58 -2.48
CA LYS A 451 2.24 -23.01 -1.37
C LYS A 451 3.12 -22.76 -0.15
N HIS A 452 2.70 -21.84 0.72
CA HIS A 452 3.33 -21.67 2.03
C HIS A 452 2.93 -22.80 2.98
N ALA A 453 3.67 -22.93 4.07
CA ALA A 453 3.40 -23.87 5.16
C ALA A 453 2.01 -23.67 5.79
N GLY A 454 1.48 -24.69 6.46
CA GLY A 454 0.18 -24.60 7.16
C GLY A 454 0.23 -23.64 8.36
N ILE A 455 -0.94 -23.27 8.89
CA ILE A 455 -1.08 -22.29 9.99
C ILE A 455 -0.19 -22.61 11.19
N GLY A 456 -0.17 -23.87 11.66
CA GLY A 456 0.62 -24.29 12.82
C GLY A 456 2.14 -24.25 12.61
N GLU A 457 2.62 -24.24 11.36
CA GLU A 457 4.04 -24.10 11.05
C GLU A 457 4.43 -22.63 10.85
N LEU A 458 3.54 -21.81 10.27
CA LEU A 458 3.79 -20.38 10.02
C LEU A 458 4.04 -19.57 11.30
N GLU A 459 3.41 -19.96 12.42
CA GLU A 459 3.63 -19.32 13.72
C GLU A 459 5.08 -19.42 14.20
N HIS A 460 5.76 -20.51 13.84
CA HIS A 460 7.12 -20.81 14.30
C HIS A 460 8.19 -20.54 13.25
N MET A 461 7.79 -20.13 12.05
CA MET A 461 8.72 -19.73 11.00
C MET A 461 9.28 -18.34 11.29
N LYS A 462 10.62 -18.24 11.37
CA LYS A 462 11.30 -16.94 11.33
C LYS A 462 10.92 -16.24 10.03
N ASN A 463 10.26 -15.11 10.13
CA ASN A 463 9.89 -14.32 8.97
C ASN A 463 10.27 -12.87 9.17
N ARG A 464 11.39 -12.48 8.53
CA ARG A 464 11.84 -11.10 8.56
C ARG A 464 10.74 -10.18 8.00
N PRO A 465 10.18 -9.27 8.81
CA PRO A 465 9.25 -8.26 8.35
C PRO A 465 9.94 -7.37 7.32
N MET A 466 9.14 -6.54 6.66
CA MET A 466 9.58 -5.79 5.48
C MET A 466 10.44 -4.57 5.75
N ILE A 467 10.74 -4.44 7.03
CA ILE A 467 11.55 -3.48 7.72
C ILE A 467 12.28 -4.32 8.77
N LEU A 468 13.56 -4.07 9.03
CA LEU A 468 14.28 -4.77 10.09
C LEU A 468 13.65 -4.47 11.46
N ILE A 469 12.87 -5.41 11.99
CA ILE A 469 12.44 -5.41 13.39
C ILE A 469 13.40 -6.34 14.13
N GLY A 470 14.62 -5.86 14.37
CA GLY A 470 15.68 -6.65 15.02
C GLY A 470 16.45 -5.81 16.02
N VAL A 471 16.59 -6.35 17.24
CA VAL A 471 17.47 -5.82 18.28
C VAL A 471 18.91 -6.15 17.88
N SER A 472 19.83 -5.19 17.93
CA SER A 472 21.25 -5.46 17.72
C SER A 472 21.75 -6.45 18.78
N THR A 473 21.98 -7.71 18.41
CA THR A 473 22.78 -8.60 19.25
C THR A 473 24.24 -8.15 19.15
N ASN A 474 24.76 -7.65 20.28
CA ASN A 474 26.14 -7.24 20.51
C ASN A 474 27.17 -8.13 19.79
N TRP A 475 27.92 -7.52 18.87
CA TRP A 475 29.26 -7.96 18.52
C TRP A 475 30.25 -7.08 19.29
N CYS A 476 30.74 -7.56 20.43
CA CYS A 476 32.04 -7.22 20.98
C CYS A 476 32.33 -8.08 22.22
N PHE A 477 32.93 -9.25 22.02
CA PHE A 477 33.93 -9.73 22.97
C PHE A 477 35.22 -9.88 22.17
N LEU A 478 36.00 -8.81 22.21
CA LEU A 478 37.38 -8.79 21.78
C LEU A 478 38.14 -9.79 22.67
N VAL A 479 38.67 -10.84 22.07
CA VAL A 479 39.66 -11.72 22.69
C VAL A 479 40.92 -10.88 22.88
N ILE A 480 41.11 -10.33 24.08
CA ILE A 480 42.41 -9.82 24.50
C ILE A 480 43.18 -11.01 25.07
N SER A 481 44.09 -11.51 24.26
CA SER A 481 45.15 -12.43 24.66
C SER A 481 46.12 -11.66 25.56
N THR A 482 46.08 -11.90 26.87
CA THR A 482 47.17 -11.54 27.79
C THR A 482 47.82 -12.82 28.29
N HIS A 483 49.07 -12.99 27.87
CA HIS A 483 50.02 -13.91 28.47
C HIS A 483 50.14 -13.63 29.97
N TYR A 484 49.94 -14.64 30.82
CA TYR A 484 50.56 -14.68 32.14
C TYR A 484 50.89 -16.13 32.51
N ILE A 485 52.19 -16.40 32.63
CA ILE A 485 52.81 -17.66 33.03
C ILE A 485 52.84 -17.70 34.58
N PRO A 486 52.59 -18.84 35.24
CA PRO A 486 52.56 -18.91 36.69
C PRO A 486 53.96 -19.08 37.29
N LYS A 487 54.23 -18.33 38.38
CA LYS A 487 55.05 -18.76 39.52
C LYS A 487 54.44 -18.21 40.79
#